data_AF-A0A8X7C3M4-F1
#
_entry.id   AF-A0A8X7C3M4-F1
#
_cell.length_a   1.000
_cell.length_b   1.000
_cell.length_c   1.000
_cell.angle_alpha   90.00
_cell.angle_beta   90.00
_cell.angle_gamma   90.00
#
_symmetry.space_group_name_H-M   'P 1'
#
loop_
_entity.id
_entity.type
_entity.pdbx_description
1 polymer ?
#
loop_
_entity_poly.entity_id
_entity_poly.type
_entity_poly.pdbx_seq_one_letter_code
_entity_poly.pdbx_strand_id
1 'polypeptide(L)'
;MRIFTQTGFPKIICTDQGTNFTAELTEAFKDVLGIAPRFATPGHPESMGAVERWNHTLKEMLNKNIQENGNNWYSHLLYLMFAYREVPHSTTGVSPYQLVYGRLPNGPLKLLKEVWTGDKEIPTGSSKSIEEYLRDLTEKLKQAHNLARGNSEKAQAGYASRYLSLEKNVWQLVTRFWYLSHRCLPSF
;
A
#
# COMPACT_ATOMS: atom_id res chain seq x y z
N MET A 1 13.09 -8.34 -15.04
CA MET A 1 14.39 -7.86 -14.52
C MET A 1 14.43 -6.39 -14.13
N ARG A 2 13.78 -5.46 -14.85
CA ARG A 2 13.92 -4.01 -14.62
C ARG A 2 13.65 -3.51 -13.18
N ILE A 3 12.75 -4.15 -12.44
CA ILE A 3 12.45 -3.77 -11.05
C ILE A 3 13.63 -4.13 -10.13
N PHE A 4 14.11 -5.38 -10.19
CA PHE A 4 15.22 -5.84 -9.35
C PHE A 4 16.53 -5.11 -9.62
N THR A 5 16.76 -4.63 -10.86
CA THR A 5 17.93 -3.81 -11.17
C THR A 5 17.87 -2.41 -10.55
N GLN A 6 16.67 -1.91 -10.20
CA GLN A 6 16.48 -0.59 -9.61
C GLN A 6 16.40 -0.65 -8.08
N THR A 7 15.77 -1.68 -7.53
CA THR A 7 15.51 -1.79 -6.07
C THR A 7 16.38 -2.81 -5.37
N GLY A 8 17.14 -3.61 -6.11
CA GLY A 8 17.80 -4.81 -5.60
C GLY A 8 16.84 -5.99 -5.44
N PHE A 9 17.41 -7.16 -5.15
CA PHE A 9 16.66 -8.36 -4.82
C PHE A 9 16.22 -8.33 -3.36
N PRO A 10 14.94 -8.62 -3.06
CA PRO A 10 14.47 -8.69 -1.69
C PRO A 10 15.05 -9.93 -0.99
N LYS A 11 15.37 -9.81 0.30
CA LYS A 11 15.81 -10.96 1.10
C LYS A 11 14.67 -11.96 1.37
N ILE A 12 13.45 -11.45 1.45
CA ILE A 12 12.24 -12.22 1.75
C ILE A 12 11.15 -11.78 0.78
N ILE A 13 10.44 -12.74 0.18
CA ILE A 13 9.22 -12.48 -0.58
C ILE A 13 8.05 -13.16 0.12
N CYS A 14 7.03 -12.39 0.46
CA CYS A 14 5.76 -12.92 0.94
C CYS A 14 4.81 -13.17 -0.22
N THR A 15 4.32 -14.39 -0.39
CA THR A 15 3.34 -14.74 -1.43
C THR A 15 2.19 -15.57 -0.86
N ASP A 16 1.10 -15.65 -1.62
CA ASP A 16 0.10 -16.69 -1.41
C ASP A 16 0.66 -18.06 -1.82
N GLN A 17 -0.12 -19.10 -1.55
CA GLN A 17 0.17 -20.47 -2.00
C GLN A 17 -0.25 -20.72 -3.45
N GLY A 18 -0.27 -19.68 -4.29
CA GLY A 18 -0.59 -19.83 -5.70
C GLY A 18 0.42 -20.74 -6.40
N THR A 19 -0.07 -21.61 -7.29
CA THR A 19 0.76 -22.60 -8.01
C THR A 19 1.92 -21.97 -8.81
N ASN A 20 1.74 -20.73 -9.26
CA ASN A 20 2.80 -19.96 -9.93
C ASN A 20 4.02 -19.68 -9.02
N PHE A 21 3.81 -19.59 -7.71
CA PHE A 21 4.85 -19.30 -6.71
C PHE A 21 5.40 -20.55 -6.01
N THR A 22 4.74 -21.69 -6.17
CA THR A 22 5.17 -23.01 -5.69
C THR A 22 5.71 -23.92 -6.80
N ALA A 23 5.70 -23.45 -8.05
CA ALA A 23 6.30 -24.17 -9.16
C ALA A 23 7.83 -24.33 -8.98
N GLU A 24 8.36 -25.47 -9.41
CA GLU A 24 9.79 -25.84 -9.32
C GLU A 24 10.72 -24.77 -9.90
N LEU A 25 10.35 -24.16 -11.04
CA LEU A 25 11.10 -23.06 -11.64
C LEU A 25 11.20 -21.84 -10.71
N THR A 26 10.12 -21.52 -10.01
CA THR A 26 10.06 -20.38 -9.09
C THR A 26 10.84 -20.67 -7.81
N GLU A 27 10.87 -21.92 -7.33
CA GLU A 27 11.74 -22.35 -6.24
C GLU A 27 13.22 -22.29 -6.62
N ALA A 28 13.61 -22.88 -7.74
CA ALA A 28 14.99 -22.82 -8.22
C ALA A 28 15.48 -21.37 -8.41
N PHE A 29 14.61 -20.48 -8.90
CA PHE A 29 14.92 -19.06 -9.03
C PHE A 29 15.13 -18.36 -7.67
N LYS A 30 14.33 -18.70 -6.66
CA LYS A 30 14.50 -18.19 -5.29
C LYS A 30 15.83 -18.65 -4.69
N ASP A 31 16.19 -19.90 -4.90
CA ASP A 31 17.43 -20.48 -4.37
C ASP A 31 18.68 -19.83 -4.98
N VAL A 32 18.70 -19.67 -6.31
CA VAL A 32 19.82 -19.01 -7.01
C VAL A 32 20.01 -17.55 -6.57
N LEU A 33 18.91 -16.85 -6.28
CA LEU A 33 18.95 -15.45 -5.87
C LEU A 33 19.05 -15.24 -4.35
N GLY A 34 19.06 -16.31 -3.55
CA GLY A 34 19.09 -16.24 -2.09
C GLY A 34 17.84 -15.59 -1.47
N ILE A 35 16.69 -15.74 -2.12
CA ILE A 35 15.42 -15.13 -1.68
C ILE A 35 14.65 -16.14 -0.84
N ALA A 36 14.37 -15.81 0.42
CA ALA A 36 13.58 -16.67 1.29
C ALA A 36 12.06 -16.48 1.04
N PRO A 37 11.31 -17.50 0.59
CA PRO A 37 9.86 -17.41 0.52
C PRO A 37 9.24 -17.40 1.92
N ARG A 38 8.25 -16.53 2.13
CA ARG A 38 7.31 -16.61 3.25
C ARG A 38 5.91 -16.78 2.69
N PHE A 39 5.36 -17.98 2.82
CA PHE A 39 3.98 -18.22 2.44
C PHE A 39 3.05 -17.72 3.53
N ALA A 40 2.01 -16.99 3.14
CA ALA A 40 0.94 -16.64 4.07
C ALA A 40 0.28 -17.92 4.58
N THR A 41 0.11 -18.04 5.90
CA THR A 41 -0.60 -19.18 6.50
C THR A 41 -2.06 -19.15 6.07
N PRO A 42 -2.65 -20.28 5.62
CA PRO A 42 -4.08 -20.37 5.37
C PRO A 42 -4.85 -19.90 6.60
N GLY A 43 -5.70 -18.88 6.45
CA GLY A 43 -6.49 -18.31 7.55
C GLY A 43 -5.90 -17.08 8.27
N HIS A 44 -4.73 -16.56 7.86
CA HIS A 44 -4.20 -15.27 8.37
C HIS A 44 -4.06 -14.19 7.27
N PRO A 45 -5.17 -13.78 6.63
CA PRO A 45 -5.17 -12.82 5.52
C PRO A 45 -4.69 -11.41 5.89
N GLU A 46 -4.57 -11.08 7.19
CA GLU A 46 -4.08 -9.78 7.64
C GLU A 46 -2.68 -9.44 7.10
N SER A 47 -1.84 -10.46 6.90
CA SER A 47 -0.50 -10.31 6.35
C SER A 47 -0.46 -10.04 4.83
N MET A 48 -1.55 -10.37 4.10
CA MET A 48 -1.70 -10.11 2.66
C MET A 48 -2.65 -8.95 2.34
N GLY A 49 -3.44 -8.48 3.31
CA GLY A 49 -4.46 -7.45 3.08
C GLY A 49 -3.91 -6.13 2.53
N ALA A 50 -2.64 -5.79 2.79
CA ALA A 50 -2.00 -4.63 2.16
C ALA A 50 -1.79 -4.82 0.65
N VAL A 51 -1.35 -6.01 0.23
CA VAL A 51 -1.16 -6.36 -1.18
C VAL A 51 -2.51 -6.47 -1.89
N GLU A 52 -3.52 -7.05 -1.24
CA GLU A 52 -4.87 -7.15 -1.79
C GLU A 52 -5.52 -5.79 -2.01
N ARG A 53 -5.42 -4.87 -1.03
CA ARG A 53 -5.89 -3.48 -1.18
C ARG A 53 -5.18 -2.78 -2.33
N TRP A 54 -3.86 -2.94 -2.43
CA TRP A 54 -3.11 -2.36 -3.54
C TRP A 54 -3.56 -2.91 -4.90
N ASN A 55 -3.71 -4.23 -5.01
CA ASN A 55 -4.20 -4.89 -6.22
C ASN A 55 -5.60 -4.39 -6.60
N HIS A 56 -6.48 -4.18 -5.61
CA HIS A 56 -7.80 -3.61 -5.83
C HIS A 56 -7.72 -2.20 -6.43
N THR A 57 -6.95 -1.30 -5.81
CA THR A 57 -6.76 0.07 -6.32
C THR A 57 -6.18 0.07 -7.73
N LEU A 58 -5.19 -0.79 -8.01
CA LEU A 58 -4.61 -0.89 -9.35
C LEU A 58 -5.66 -1.34 -10.39
N LYS A 59 -6.49 -2.33 -10.06
CA LYS A 59 -7.60 -2.76 -10.93
C LYS A 59 -8.60 -1.64 -11.18
N GLU A 60 -8.94 -0.84 -10.18
CA GLU A 60 -9.83 0.32 -10.35
C GLU A 60 -9.22 1.37 -11.27
N MET A 61 -7.95 1.70 -11.09
CA MET A 61 -7.22 2.64 -11.95
C MET A 61 -7.19 2.13 -13.40
N LEU A 62 -6.93 0.84 -13.60
CA LEU A 62 -6.92 0.21 -14.92
C LEU A 62 -8.30 0.19 -15.56
N ASN A 63 -9.35 -0.17 -14.81
CA ASN A 63 -10.73 -0.19 -15.32
C ASN A 63 -11.14 1.20 -15.84
N LYS A 64 -10.84 2.27 -15.08
CA LYS A 64 -11.09 3.64 -15.53
C LYS A 64 -10.31 3.98 -16.78
N ASN A 65 -9.01 3.63 -16.82
CA ASN A 65 -8.18 3.88 -17.99
C ASN A 65 -8.67 3.15 -19.25
N ILE A 66 -9.15 1.90 -19.11
CA ILE A 66 -9.70 1.10 -20.21
C ILE A 66 -11.01 1.69 -20.71
N GLN A 67 -11.88 2.17 -19.82
CA GLN A 67 -13.14 2.81 -20.20
C GLN A 67 -12.91 4.07 -21.05
N GLU A 68 -11.87 4.84 -20.75
CA GLU A 68 -11.54 6.08 -21.47
C GLU A 68 -10.71 5.85 -22.74
N ASN A 69 -9.72 4.94 -22.69
CA ASN A 69 -8.68 4.81 -23.72
C ASN A 69 -8.71 3.46 -24.48
N GLY A 70 -9.69 2.61 -24.20
CA GLY A 70 -9.85 1.31 -24.84
C GLY A 70 -8.79 0.28 -24.43
N ASN A 71 -8.47 -0.64 -25.34
CA ASN A 71 -7.70 -1.85 -25.01
C ASN A 71 -6.17 -1.64 -24.91
N ASN A 72 -5.68 -0.40 -25.03
CA ASN A 72 -4.26 -0.04 -24.95
C ASN A 72 -3.80 0.27 -23.52
N TRP A 73 -4.37 -0.40 -22.51
CA TRP A 73 -4.06 -0.13 -21.09
C TRP A 73 -2.58 -0.36 -20.73
N TYR A 74 -1.90 -1.26 -21.43
CA TYR A 74 -0.50 -1.60 -21.18
C TYR A 74 0.45 -0.42 -21.44
N SER A 75 0.13 0.47 -22.39
CA SER A 75 0.93 1.67 -22.64
C SER A 75 0.78 2.69 -21.52
N HIS A 76 -0.34 2.67 -20.81
CA HIS A 76 -0.64 3.60 -19.71
C HIS A 76 -0.23 3.07 -18.33
N LEU A 77 0.09 1.79 -18.21
CA LEU A 77 0.42 1.15 -16.93
C LEU A 77 1.53 1.90 -16.18
N LEU A 78 2.58 2.34 -16.88
CA LEU A 78 3.68 3.10 -16.27
C LEU A 78 3.22 4.44 -15.70
N TYR A 79 2.32 5.15 -16.39
CA TYR A 79 1.75 6.41 -15.91
C TYR A 79 0.85 6.20 -14.69
N LEU A 80 0.02 5.15 -14.71
CA LEU A 80 -0.82 4.78 -13.56
C LEU A 80 0.02 4.41 -12.34
N MET A 81 1.09 3.61 -12.52
CA MET A 81 2.02 3.29 -11.44
C MET A 81 2.73 4.53 -10.90
N PHE A 82 3.09 5.48 -11.77
CA PHE A 82 3.68 6.74 -11.33
C PHE A 82 2.70 7.59 -10.52
N ALA A 83 1.47 7.77 -11.00
CA ALA A 83 0.42 8.49 -10.31
C ALA A 83 0.15 7.90 -8.91
N TYR A 84 0.09 6.57 -8.80
CA TYR A 84 -0.06 5.90 -7.51
C TYR A 84 1.12 6.19 -6.55
N ARG A 85 2.36 6.23 -7.07
CA ARG A 85 3.56 6.48 -6.26
C ARG A 85 3.68 7.94 -5.82
N GLU A 86 3.14 8.88 -6.59
CA GLU A 86 3.21 10.32 -6.31
C GLU A 86 2.23 10.74 -5.21
N VAL A 87 1.05 10.13 -5.14
CA VAL A 87 -0.03 10.51 -4.23
C VAL A 87 0.16 9.89 -2.82
N PRO A 88 -0.09 10.63 -1.73
CA PRO A 88 -0.10 10.08 -0.37
C PRO A 88 -1.13 8.97 -0.20
N HIS A 89 -0.70 7.84 0.37
CA HIS A 89 -1.61 6.73 0.62
C HIS A 89 -2.47 6.99 1.87
N SER A 90 -3.76 6.64 1.83
CA SER A 90 -4.74 6.97 2.89
C SER A 90 -4.36 6.44 4.26
N THR A 91 -3.74 5.25 4.33
CA THR A 91 -3.32 4.63 5.60
C THR A 91 -2.04 5.24 6.16
N THR A 92 -1.06 5.54 5.31
CA THR A 92 0.27 5.99 5.77
C THR A 92 0.36 7.51 5.83
N GLY A 93 -0.49 8.24 5.10
CA GLY A 93 -0.41 9.69 4.92
C GLY A 93 0.84 10.15 4.15
N VAL A 94 1.61 9.23 3.58
CA VAL A 94 2.89 9.49 2.91
C VAL A 94 2.87 8.77 1.56
N SER A 95 3.44 9.39 0.52
CA SER A 95 3.47 8.78 -0.80
C SER A 95 4.49 7.64 -0.86
N PRO A 96 4.23 6.55 -1.62
CA PRO A 96 5.19 5.46 -1.78
C PRO A 96 6.56 5.94 -2.31
N TYR A 97 6.56 6.95 -3.19
CA TYR A 97 7.80 7.53 -3.70
C TYR A 97 8.61 8.20 -2.58
N GLN A 98 7.94 8.94 -1.69
CA GLN A 98 8.59 9.60 -0.56
C GLN A 98 9.17 8.60 0.45
N LEU A 99 8.51 7.45 0.66
CA LEU A 99 9.04 6.40 1.53
C LEU A 99 10.33 5.76 1.02
N VAL A 100 10.49 5.66 -0.31
CA VAL A 100 11.69 5.06 -0.92
C VAL A 100 12.82 6.09 -1.08
N TYR A 101 12.48 7.32 -1.49
CA TYR A 101 13.48 8.31 -1.92
C TYR A 101 13.60 9.52 -1.00
N GLY A 102 12.80 9.63 0.06
CA GLY A 102 12.85 10.74 1.02
C GLY A 102 12.41 12.09 0.44
N ARG A 103 11.83 12.13 -0.76
CA ARG A 103 11.36 13.35 -1.42
C ARG A 103 10.14 13.03 -2.28
N LEU A 104 9.35 14.05 -2.61
CA LEU A 104 8.31 13.92 -3.63
C LEU A 104 8.94 13.91 -5.02
N PRO A 105 8.36 13.21 -6.00
CA PRO A 105 8.84 13.28 -7.37
C PRO A 105 8.53 14.65 -7.97
N ASN A 106 9.34 15.08 -8.94
CA ASN A 106 8.98 16.20 -9.82
C ASN A 106 8.02 15.69 -10.90
N GLY A 107 6.82 15.29 -10.48
CA GLY A 107 5.78 14.73 -11.34
C GLY A 107 4.76 15.75 -11.82
N PRO A 108 3.72 15.29 -12.53
CA PRO A 108 2.64 16.15 -13.03
C PRO A 108 1.95 16.96 -11.93
N LEU A 109 1.79 16.41 -10.71
CA LEU A 109 1.13 17.14 -9.62
C LEU A 109 2.00 18.30 -9.11
N LYS A 110 3.33 18.12 -9.06
CA LYS A 110 4.24 19.22 -8.72
C LYS A 110 4.17 20.31 -9.79
N LEU A 111 4.27 19.93 -11.07
CA LEU A 111 4.18 20.87 -12.18
C LEU A 111 2.86 21.64 -12.18
N LEU A 112 1.74 20.95 -11.95
CA LEU A 112 0.42 21.58 -11.85
C LEU A 112 0.36 22.60 -10.72
N LYS A 113 0.95 22.27 -9.55
CA LYS A 113 1.05 23.20 -8.43
C LYS A 113 1.85 24.44 -8.80
N GLU A 114 3.02 24.28 -9.42
CA GLU A 114 3.87 25.39 -9.84
C GLU A 114 3.17 26.30 -10.87
N VAL A 115 2.43 25.72 -11.81
CA VAL A 115 1.63 26.48 -12.79
C VAL A 115 0.48 27.23 -12.11
N TRP A 116 -0.17 26.62 -11.13
CA TRP A 116 -1.33 27.20 -10.44
C TRP A 116 -0.94 28.31 -9.45
N THR A 117 0.13 28.11 -8.68
CA THR A 117 0.56 29.09 -7.68
C THR A 117 1.52 30.13 -8.24
N GLY A 118 2.17 29.86 -9.37
CA GLY A 118 3.23 30.69 -9.94
C GLY A 118 4.57 30.56 -9.21
N ASP A 119 4.63 29.78 -8.13
CA ASP A 119 5.85 29.57 -7.33
C ASP A 119 6.72 28.50 -7.99
N LYS A 120 7.70 28.94 -8.78
CA LYS A 120 8.74 28.05 -9.29
C LYS A 120 9.87 27.93 -8.27
N GLU A 121 10.04 26.73 -7.71
CA GLU A 121 11.25 26.38 -6.96
C GLU A 121 12.41 26.23 -7.95
N ILE A 122 13.02 27.34 -8.34
CA ILE A 122 14.27 27.33 -9.12
C ILE A 122 15.39 27.01 -8.14
N PRO A 123 16.22 25.97 -8.38
CA PRO A 123 17.38 25.71 -7.54
C PRO A 123 18.34 26.91 -7.62
N THR A 124 18.30 27.77 -6.61
CA THR A 124 19.29 28.82 -6.40
C THR A 124 20.63 28.13 -6.15
N GLY A 125 21.64 28.43 -6.97
CA GLY A 125 22.87 27.66 -7.16
C GLY A 125 23.79 27.44 -5.95
N SER A 126 23.34 27.62 -4.69
CA SER A 126 24.04 27.10 -3.52
C SER A 126 23.90 25.58 -3.49
N SER A 127 24.83 24.87 -4.12
CA SER A 127 24.96 23.42 -3.91
C SER A 127 25.25 23.16 -2.44
N LYS A 128 24.31 22.50 -1.75
CA LYS A 128 24.57 21.95 -0.42
C LYS A 128 25.82 21.08 -0.48
N SER A 129 26.61 21.08 0.60
CA SER A 129 27.68 20.10 0.74
C SER A 129 27.08 18.68 0.66
N ILE A 130 27.86 17.71 0.16
CA ILE A 130 27.46 16.30 0.10
C ILE A 130 27.00 15.82 1.49
N GLU A 131 27.69 16.24 2.56
CA GLU A 131 27.34 15.89 3.93
C GLU A 131 25.97 16.44 4.35
N GLU A 132 25.69 17.70 4.01
CA GLU A 132 24.41 18.35 4.33
C GLU A 132 23.26 17.68 3.58
N TYR A 133 23.48 17.32 2.31
CA TYR A 133 22.50 16.58 1.53
C TYR A 133 22.20 15.21 2.13
N LEU A 134 23.23 14.45 2.53
CA LEU A 134 23.06 13.12 3.13
C LEU A 134 22.35 13.20 4.49
N ARG A 135 22.66 14.21 5.30
CA ARG A 135 21.96 14.47 6.57
C ARG A 135 20.48 14.79 6.33
N ASP A 136 20.18 15.71 5.43
CA ASP A 136 18.81 16.10 5.04
C ASP A 136 18.01 14.92 4.49
N LEU A 137 18.62 14.10 3.61
CA LEU A 137 17.99 12.90 3.06
C LEU A 137 17.67 11.88 4.15
N THR A 138 18.63 11.62 5.04
CA THR A 138 18.45 10.67 6.14
C THR A 138 17.35 11.13 7.08
N GLU A 139 17.30 12.43 7.38
CA GLU A 139 16.25 13.01 8.20
C GLU A 139 14.87 12.89 7.55
N LYS A 140 14.75 13.24 6.27
CA LYS A 140 13.49 13.10 5.52
C LYS A 140 12.99 11.67 5.46
N LEU A 141 13.89 10.69 5.25
CA LEU A 141 13.54 9.27 5.27
C LEU A 141 13.04 8.84 6.66
N LYS A 142 13.71 9.26 7.73
CA LYS A 142 13.27 8.98 9.10
C LYS A 142 11.90 9.58 9.39
N GLN A 143 11.68 10.84 9.00
CA GLN A 143 10.41 11.52 9.17
C GLN A 143 9.29 10.81 8.40
N ALA A 144 9.50 10.49 7.12
CA ALA A 144 8.54 9.77 6.29
C ALA A 144 8.18 8.41 6.89
N HIS A 145 9.18 7.65 7.36
CA HIS A 145 8.97 6.36 8.00
C HIS A 145 8.19 6.49 9.32
N ASN A 146 8.54 7.45 10.18
CA ASN A 146 7.85 7.67 11.44
C ASN A 146 6.38 8.10 11.25
N LEU A 147 6.12 8.97 10.28
CA LEU A 147 4.77 9.37 9.90
C LEU A 147 3.96 8.19 9.40
N ALA A 148 4.51 7.41 8.46
CA ALA A 148 3.84 6.24 7.91
C ALA A 148 3.55 5.19 8.98
N ARG A 149 4.50 4.93 9.89
CA ARG A 149 4.32 4.00 11.00
C ARG A 149 3.23 4.49 11.95
N GLY A 150 3.32 5.72 12.44
CA GLY A 150 2.33 6.27 13.37
C GLY A 150 0.91 6.34 12.78
N ASN A 151 0.79 6.67 11.50
CA ASN A 151 -0.51 6.68 10.81
C ASN A 151 -1.05 5.26 10.59
N SER A 152 -0.19 4.30 10.26
CA SER A 152 -0.59 2.90 10.09
C SER A 152 -1.04 2.27 11.41
N GLU A 153 -0.32 2.55 12.51
CA GLU A 153 -0.69 2.11 13.87
C GLU A 153 -2.07 2.68 14.27
N LYS A 154 -2.32 3.97 14.05
CA LYS A 154 -3.62 4.61 14.30
C LYS A 154 -4.73 4.00 13.44
N ALA A 155 -4.47 3.78 12.15
CA ALA A 155 -5.42 3.16 11.25
C ALA A 155 -5.78 1.73 11.71
N GLN A 156 -4.78 0.94 12.09
CA GLN A 156 -4.98 -0.43 12.60
C GLN A 156 -5.78 -0.45 13.90
N ALA A 157 -5.49 0.46 14.85
CA ALA A 157 -6.27 0.60 16.07
C ALA A 157 -7.74 0.99 15.79
N GLY A 158 -7.96 1.88 14.82
CA GLY A 158 -9.29 2.26 14.34
C GLY A 158 -10.05 1.07 13.74
N TYR A 159 -9.40 0.27 12.90
CA TYR A 159 -9.99 -0.97 12.36
C TYR A 159 -10.37 -1.94 13.48
N ALA A 160 -9.46 -2.25 14.41
CA ALA A 160 -9.72 -3.15 15.53
C ALA A 160 -10.92 -2.69 16.38
N SER A 161 -10.99 -1.38 16.67
CA SER A 161 -12.09 -0.79 17.43
C SER A 161 -13.43 -0.91 16.70
N ARG A 162 -13.43 -0.71 15.37
CA ARG A 162 -14.63 -0.85 14.54
C ARG A 162 -15.10 -2.30 14.46
N TYR A 163 -14.19 -3.25 14.29
CA TYR A 163 -14.51 -4.68 14.33
C TYR A 163 -15.13 -5.08 15.68
N LEU A 164 -14.51 -4.72 16.81
CA LEU A 164 -15.07 -5.01 18.13
C LEU A 164 -16.46 -4.39 18.32
N SER A 165 -16.70 -3.20 17.78
CA SER A 165 -18.01 -2.52 17.90
C SER A 165 -19.10 -3.21 17.07
N LEU A 166 -18.77 -3.66 15.86
CA LEU A 166 -19.67 -4.43 15.00
C LEU A 166 -19.99 -5.79 15.61
N GLU A 167 -18.98 -6.47 16.18
CA GLU A 167 -19.17 -7.75 16.85
C GLU A 167 -20.12 -7.60 18.05
N LYS A 168 -19.91 -6.59 18.90
CA LYS A 168 -20.83 -6.28 20.02
C LYS A 168 -22.26 -6.01 19.55
N ASN A 169 -22.43 -5.27 18.46
CA ASN A 169 -23.76 -4.97 17.91
C ASN A 169 -24.44 -6.23 17.32
N VAL A 170 -23.68 -7.08 16.63
CA VAL A 170 -24.18 -8.35 16.09
C VAL A 170 -24.58 -9.28 17.23
N TRP A 171 -23.75 -9.45 18.26
CA TRP A 171 -24.07 -10.26 19.43
C TRP A 171 -25.29 -9.73 20.20
N GLN A 172 -25.45 -8.42 20.31
CA GLN A 172 -26.67 -7.82 20.89
C GLN A 172 -27.92 -8.13 20.07
N LEU A 173 -27.84 -8.04 18.73
CA LEU A 173 -28.96 -8.36 17.84
C LEU A 173 -29.31 -9.85 17.89
N VAL A 174 -28.31 -10.74 17.87
CA VAL A 174 -28.49 -12.19 17.99
C VAL A 174 -29.09 -12.56 19.35
N THR A 175 -28.58 -11.97 20.44
CA THR A 175 -29.11 -12.20 21.80
C THR A 175 -30.55 -11.72 21.91
N ARG A 176 -30.88 -10.56 21.34
CA ARG A 176 -32.24 -10.00 21.35
C ARG A 176 -33.21 -10.84 20.51
N PHE A 177 -32.76 -11.35 19.36
CA PHE A 177 -33.54 -12.25 18.52
C PHE A 177 -33.80 -13.60 19.22
N TRP A 178 -32.79 -14.15 19.89
CA TRP A 178 -32.89 -15.38 20.68
C TRP A 178 -33.82 -15.21 21.89
N TYR A 179 -33.73 -14.09 22.62
CA TYR A 179 -34.64 -13.77 23.74
C TYR A 179 -36.10 -13.59 23.29
N LEU A 180 -36.32 -13.04 22.09
CA LEU A 180 -37.65 -12.87 21.50
C LEU A 180 -38.25 -14.20 21.01
N SER A 181 -37.42 -15.12 20.51
CA SER A 181 -37.89 -16.43 20.03
C SER A 181 -38.26 -17.39 21.16
N HIS A 182 -37.67 -17.24 22.36
CA HIS A 182 -37.94 -18.10 23.53
C HIS A 182 -39.05 -17.58 24.47
N ARG A 183 -39.68 -16.43 24.17
CA ARG A 183 -40.91 -15.98 24.83
C ARG A 183 -42.20 -16.49 24.19
N CYS A 184 -42.11 -17.16 23.04
CA CYS A 184 -43.25 -17.79 22.36
C CYS A 184 -43.31 -19.30 22.62
N LEU A 185 -43.44 -19.71 23.89
CA LEU A 185 -43.96 -21.04 24.23
C LEU A 185 -45.12 -20.83 25.21
N PRO A 186 -46.39 -21.04 24.78
CA PRO A 186 -47.50 -21.12 25.71
C PRO A 186 -47.37 -22.43 26.51
N SER A 187 -47.47 -22.30 27.83
CA SER A 187 -47.69 -23.37 28.78
C SER A 187 -48.90 -24.20 28.35
N PHE A 188 -48.69 -25.49 28.09
CA PHE A 188 -49.74 -26.50 28.10
C PHE A 188 -49.95 -27.01 29.54
#